data_AF-A9IHB4-F1
#
_entry.id   AF-A9IHB4-F1
#
_cell.length_a   1.000
_cell.length_b   1.000
_cell.length_c   1.000
_cell.angle_alpha   90.00
_cell.angle_beta   90.00
_cell.angle_gamma   90.00
#
_symmetry.space_group_name_H-M   'P 1'
#
loop_
_entity.id
_entity.type
_entity.pdbx_description
1 polymer ?
#
loop_
_entity_poly.entity_id
_entity_poly.type
_entity_poly.pdbx_seq_one_letter_code
_entity_poly.pdbx_strand_id
1 'polypeptide(L)'
;MRPTNVMGASKRLAEQVLQGCAQTGSPTRFSMVRFGNVLGSSGSVVPLFHKQILAGGPITLTHPDITRYFMTIPEAAQLVLQAGSMGESGSVFLLDMGEAVRIQDLAERMVHLYGLTVRDESNPSGDIEIRVTGLRPGEKLYEELLIGEDSQTTEHPRIMKARERCLPLSDMEAGLELLLHYLQADDMEGVLRQLRVLVPEYAAAKH
;
A
#
# COMPACT_ATOMS: atom_id res chain seq x y z
N MET A 1 -7.40 -3.37 7.00
CA MET A 1 -6.64 -2.14 6.64
C MET A 1 -7.52 -0.92 6.89
N ARG A 2 -7.03 0.18 7.46
CA ARG A 2 -7.81 1.42 7.64
C ARG A 2 -7.41 2.47 6.59
N PRO A 3 -8.08 2.51 5.41
CA PRO A 3 -7.69 3.41 4.34
C PRO A 3 -7.95 4.86 4.75
N THR A 4 -7.04 5.76 4.37
CA THR A 4 -7.18 7.21 4.60
C THR A 4 -7.35 8.02 3.32
N ASN A 5 -7.30 7.36 2.17
CA ASN A 5 -7.47 7.96 0.85
C ASN A 5 -8.36 7.06 -0.05
N VAL A 6 -8.87 7.64 -1.13
CA VAL A 6 -9.81 6.98 -2.06
C VAL A 6 -9.18 5.75 -2.72
N MET A 7 -7.88 5.79 -3.05
CA MET A 7 -7.17 4.65 -3.62
C MET A 7 -7.11 3.45 -2.67
N GLY A 8 -6.83 3.67 -1.39
CA GLY A 8 -6.87 2.62 -0.38
C GLY A 8 -8.28 2.07 -0.18
N ALA A 9 -9.28 2.96 -0.17
CA ALA A 9 -10.68 2.57 -0.02
C ALA A 9 -11.18 1.75 -1.22
N SER A 10 -10.80 2.10 -2.45
CA SER A 10 -11.16 1.32 -3.64
C SER A 10 -10.49 -0.05 -3.68
N LYS A 11 -9.24 -0.18 -3.22
CA LYS A 11 -8.59 -1.48 -3.03
C LYS A 11 -9.32 -2.35 -2.01
N ARG A 12 -9.72 -1.76 -0.87
CA ARG A 12 -10.50 -2.48 0.14
C ARG A 12 -11.87 -2.90 -0.39
N LEU A 13 -12.54 -2.05 -1.16
CA LEU A 13 -13.79 -2.41 -1.83
C LEU A 13 -13.59 -3.59 -2.79
N ALA A 14 -12.52 -3.57 -3.61
CA ALA A 14 -12.20 -4.67 -4.51
C ALA A 14 -12.01 -6.00 -3.77
N GLU A 15 -11.36 -5.99 -2.59
CA GLU A 15 -11.27 -7.18 -1.75
C GLU A 15 -12.66 -7.68 -1.32
N GLN A 16 -13.54 -6.79 -0.86
CA GLN A 16 -14.88 -7.22 -0.44
C GLN A 16 -15.70 -7.81 -1.60
N VAL A 17 -15.55 -7.27 -2.81
CA VAL A 17 -16.16 -7.86 -4.01
C VAL A 17 -15.66 -9.28 -4.24
N LEU A 18 -14.33 -9.50 -4.19
CA LEU A 18 -13.76 -10.84 -4.34
C LEU A 18 -14.18 -11.80 -3.21
N GLN A 19 -14.31 -11.31 -1.98
CA GLN A 19 -14.85 -12.09 -0.86
C GLN A 19 -16.34 -12.44 -1.06
N GLY A 20 -17.14 -11.54 -1.66
CA GLY A 20 -18.51 -11.82 -2.06
C GLY A 20 -18.59 -12.88 -3.16
N CYS A 21 -17.76 -12.77 -4.20
CA CYS A 21 -17.65 -13.78 -5.26
C CYS A 21 -17.26 -15.16 -4.70
N ALA A 22 -16.38 -15.22 -3.70
CA ALA A 22 -16.00 -16.47 -3.05
C ALA A 22 -17.15 -17.16 -2.30
N GLN A 23 -18.18 -16.43 -1.88
CA GLN A 23 -19.35 -16.98 -1.18
C GLN A 23 -20.36 -17.66 -2.13
N THR A 24 -20.22 -17.51 -3.45
CA THR A 24 -21.16 -18.07 -4.43
C THR A 24 -21.05 -19.58 -4.62
N GLY A 25 -20.02 -20.22 -4.04
CA GLY A 25 -19.75 -21.65 -4.24
C GLY A 25 -19.18 -21.99 -5.63
N SER A 26 -18.72 -20.97 -6.37
CA SER A 26 -18.06 -21.14 -7.66
C SER A 26 -16.83 -22.07 -7.59
N PRO A 27 -16.53 -22.86 -8.65
CA PRO A 27 -15.27 -23.60 -8.74
C PRO A 27 -14.05 -22.67 -8.84
N THR A 28 -14.24 -21.40 -9.22
CA THR A 28 -13.17 -20.40 -9.23
C THR A 28 -12.81 -19.99 -7.81
N ARG A 29 -11.53 -20.15 -7.45
CA ARG A 29 -11.00 -19.70 -6.16
C ARG A 29 -10.52 -18.25 -6.27
N PHE A 30 -10.98 -17.42 -5.33
CA PHE A 30 -10.53 -16.04 -5.18
C PHE A 30 -9.58 -15.96 -3.98
N SER A 31 -8.43 -15.29 -4.16
CA SER A 31 -7.45 -15.08 -3.08
C SER A 31 -6.85 -13.69 -3.24
N MET A 32 -6.64 -13.02 -2.12
CA MET A 32 -6.10 -11.67 -2.08
C MET A 32 -4.84 -11.68 -1.24
N VAL A 33 -3.83 -10.94 -1.67
CA VAL A 33 -2.56 -10.81 -0.94
C VAL A 33 -2.27 -9.33 -0.75
N ARG A 34 -2.05 -8.92 0.49
CA ARG A 34 -1.67 -7.56 0.86
C ARG A 34 -0.18 -7.52 1.19
N PHE A 35 0.51 -6.56 0.59
CA PHE A 35 1.90 -6.26 0.89
C PHE A 35 2.17 -4.78 0.66
N GLY A 36 3.26 -4.31 1.27
CA GLY A 36 3.68 -2.91 1.22
C GLY A 36 4.42 -2.58 -0.07
N ASN A 37 5.43 -1.73 0.05
CA ASN A 37 6.15 -1.24 -1.12
C ASN A 37 7.06 -2.33 -1.68
N VAL A 38 7.19 -2.35 -3.01
CA VAL A 38 8.13 -3.22 -3.70
C VAL A 38 9.29 -2.38 -4.23
N LEU A 39 10.51 -2.73 -3.84
CA LEU A 39 11.74 -2.02 -4.25
C LEU A 39 11.88 -2.04 -5.78
N GLY A 40 12.17 -0.87 -6.35
CA GLY A 40 12.39 -0.74 -7.79
C GLY A 40 11.13 -0.86 -8.65
N SER A 41 9.94 -0.93 -8.07
CA SER A 41 8.68 -0.93 -8.82
C SER A 41 8.44 0.40 -9.54
N SER A 42 7.69 0.36 -10.65
CA SER A 42 7.35 1.53 -11.46
C SER A 42 6.66 2.61 -10.62
N GLY A 43 7.18 3.85 -10.69
CA GLY A 43 6.64 4.99 -9.95
C GLY A 43 6.98 5.02 -8.44
N SER A 44 7.80 4.09 -7.95
CA SER A 44 8.26 4.09 -6.56
C SER A 44 9.37 5.13 -6.31
N VAL A 45 9.70 5.32 -5.04
CA VAL A 45 10.70 6.30 -4.58
C VAL A 45 12.11 6.00 -5.10
N VAL A 46 12.47 4.72 -5.28
CA VAL A 46 13.81 4.32 -5.71
C VAL A 46 14.10 4.78 -7.16
N PRO A 47 13.26 4.49 -8.18
CA PRO A 47 13.44 5.08 -9.50
C PRO A 47 13.42 6.61 -9.54
N LEU A 48 12.67 7.25 -8.64
CA LEU A 48 12.66 8.72 -8.54
C LEU A 48 14.01 9.24 -8.05
N PHE A 49 14.53 8.70 -6.95
CA PHE A 49 15.83 9.09 -6.40
C PHE A 49 16.95 8.80 -7.38
N HIS A 50 16.91 7.67 -8.07
CA HIS A 50 17.86 7.36 -9.14
C HIS A 50 17.87 8.46 -10.22
N LYS A 51 16.70 8.85 -10.73
CA LYS A 51 16.60 9.93 -11.73
C LYS A 51 17.11 11.27 -11.20
N GLN A 52 16.80 11.58 -9.94
CA GLN A 52 17.25 12.82 -9.28
C GLN A 52 18.77 12.83 -9.12
N ILE A 53 19.38 11.72 -8.68
CA ILE A 53 20.83 11.58 -8.54
C ILE A 53 21.53 11.75 -9.89
N LEU A 54 21.05 11.07 -10.95
CA LEU A 54 21.61 11.22 -12.30
C LEU A 54 21.47 12.63 -12.87
N ALA A 55 20.47 13.39 -12.41
CA ALA A 55 20.27 14.78 -12.80
C ALA A 55 21.09 15.78 -11.96
N GLY A 56 21.89 15.32 -10.99
CA GLY A 56 22.67 16.17 -10.08
C GLY A 56 21.91 16.66 -8.84
N GLY A 57 20.75 16.08 -8.55
CA GLY A 57 19.91 16.43 -7.41
C GLY A 57 19.09 17.72 -7.59
N PRO A 58 18.45 18.22 -6.52
CA PRO A 58 18.35 17.60 -5.20
C PRO A 58 17.44 16.35 -5.22
N ILE A 59 17.67 15.45 -4.27
CA ILE A 59 16.67 14.43 -3.93
C ILE A 59 15.52 15.11 -3.18
N THR A 60 14.28 14.79 -3.53
CA THR A 60 13.11 15.34 -2.83
C THR A 60 12.53 14.33 -1.85
N LEU A 61 12.56 14.65 -0.57
CA LEU A 61 11.99 13.85 0.51
C LEU A 61 10.72 14.50 1.05
N THR A 62 9.67 13.74 1.30
CA THR A 62 8.41 14.31 1.82
C THR A 62 8.52 14.65 3.30
N HIS A 63 9.12 13.78 4.12
CA HIS A 63 9.38 14.04 5.53
C HIS A 63 10.60 13.24 6.04
N PRO A 64 11.46 13.79 6.91
CA PRO A 64 12.66 13.10 7.43
C PRO A 64 12.35 11.77 8.14
N ASP A 65 11.28 11.74 8.92
CA ASP A 65 10.88 10.56 9.71
C ASP A 65 9.95 9.59 8.98
N ILE A 66 9.74 9.77 7.68
CA ILE A 66 8.84 8.89 6.92
C ILE A 66 9.45 7.50 6.79
N THR A 67 8.69 6.47 7.15
CA THR A 67 9.12 5.07 7.06
C THR A 67 8.19 4.25 6.18
N ARG A 68 8.74 3.26 5.49
CA ARG A 68 7.97 2.33 4.66
C ARG A 68 8.52 0.92 4.77
N TYR A 69 7.61 -0.06 4.68
CA TYR A 69 7.97 -1.46 4.54
C TYR A 69 8.31 -1.77 3.08
N PHE A 70 9.40 -2.49 2.87
CA PHE A 70 9.89 -2.85 1.55
C PHE A 70 10.17 -4.34 1.44
N MET A 71 9.91 -4.88 0.27
CA MET A 71 10.43 -6.18 -0.15
C MET A 71 10.90 -6.09 -1.60
N THR A 72 11.71 -7.04 -2.04
CA THR A 72 12.13 -7.10 -3.44
C THR A 72 11.05 -7.70 -4.33
N ILE A 73 11.12 -7.45 -5.64
CA ILE A 73 10.18 -8.03 -6.63
C ILE A 73 10.17 -9.57 -6.57
N PRO A 74 11.33 -10.27 -6.57
CA PRO A 74 11.32 -11.73 -6.51
C PRO A 74 10.71 -12.29 -5.23
N GLU A 75 10.98 -11.66 -4.08
CA GLU A 75 10.36 -12.05 -2.81
C GLU A 75 8.84 -11.88 -2.85
N ALA A 76 8.34 -10.74 -3.34
CA ALA A 76 6.91 -10.47 -3.47
C ALA A 76 6.24 -11.53 -4.35
N ALA A 77 6.81 -11.79 -5.52
CA ALA A 77 6.28 -12.77 -6.47
C ALA A 77 6.23 -14.19 -5.87
N GLN A 78 7.30 -14.62 -5.19
CA GLN A 78 7.36 -15.93 -4.55
C GLN A 78 6.30 -16.08 -3.46
N LEU A 79 6.18 -15.10 -2.56
CA LEU A 79 5.19 -15.14 -1.47
C LEU A 79 3.75 -15.09 -1.99
N VAL A 80 3.47 -14.33 -3.06
CA VAL A 80 2.13 -14.29 -3.69
C VAL A 80 1.76 -15.65 -4.29
N LEU A 81 2.69 -16.31 -4.99
CA LEU A 81 2.45 -17.64 -5.57
C LEU A 81 2.18 -18.69 -4.48
N GLN A 82 2.94 -18.65 -3.38
CA GLN A 82 2.75 -19.54 -2.23
C GLN A 82 1.42 -19.26 -1.52
N ALA A 83 1.08 -17.99 -1.27
CA ALA A 83 -0.22 -17.64 -0.68
C ALA A 83 -1.39 -18.15 -1.54
N GLY A 84 -1.26 -18.05 -2.87
CA GLY A 84 -2.25 -18.57 -3.82
C GLY A 84 -2.43 -20.09 -3.77
N SER A 85 -1.39 -20.86 -3.45
CA SER A 85 -1.50 -22.33 -3.36
C SER A 85 -2.13 -22.80 -2.04
N MET A 86 -1.95 -22.04 -0.95
CA MET A 86 -2.34 -22.43 0.41
C MET A 86 -3.80 -22.10 0.79
N GLY A 87 -4.43 -21.12 0.14
CA GLY A 87 -5.66 -20.49 0.64
C GLY A 87 -6.98 -21.04 0.13
N GLU A 88 -7.95 -21.22 1.01
CA GLU A 88 -9.35 -21.40 0.64
C GLU A 88 -9.88 -20.18 -0.15
N SER A 89 -10.93 -20.36 -0.96
CA SER A 89 -11.56 -19.24 -1.66
C SER A 89 -12.02 -18.16 -0.66
N GLY A 90 -11.74 -16.90 -0.96
CA GLY A 90 -12.03 -15.75 -0.10
C GLY A 90 -10.92 -15.42 0.92
N SER A 91 -9.80 -16.15 0.90
CA SER A 91 -8.67 -15.88 1.81
C SER A 91 -8.02 -14.53 1.51
N VAL A 92 -7.72 -13.79 2.58
CA VAL A 92 -6.93 -12.55 2.53
C VAL A 92 -5.62 -12.83 3.26
N PHE A 93 -4.51 -12.78 2.52
CA PHE A 93 -3.18 -12.98 3.05
C PHE A 93 -2.45 -11.67 3.28
N LEU A 94 -1.57 -11.66 4.28
CA LEU A 94 -0.72 -10.56 4.69
C LEU A 94 0.71 -11.06 4.61
N LEU A 95 1.58 -10.33 3.91
CA LEU A 95 2.99 -10.68 3.85
C LEU A 95 3.76 -9.99 4.97
N ASP A 96 4.64 -10.74 5.63
CA ASP A 96 5.64 -10.19 6.53
C ASP A 96 6.76 -9.54 5.71
N MET A 97 6.84 -8.21 5.86
CA MET A 97 7.77 -7.35 5.14
C MET A 97 9.05 -7.05 5.95
N GLY A 98 9.19 -7.59 7.15
CA GLY A 98 10.29 -7.27 8.06
C GLY A 98 10.19 -5.87 8.65
N GLU A 99 11.34 -5.23 8.86
CA GLU A 99 11.43 -3.92 9.51
C GLU A 99 11.13 -2.76 8.57
N ALA A 100 10.54 -1.69 9.10
CA ALA A 100 10.31 -0.47 8.35
C ALA A 100 11.62 0.25 8.08
N VAL A 101 11.78 0.78 6.86
CA VAL A 101 12.97 1.52 6.42
C VAL A 101 12.65 3.01 6.40
N ARG A 102 13.52 3.83 7.01
CA ARG A 102 13.47 5.30 6.88
C ARG A 102 13.85 5.71 5.46
N ILE A 103 13.01 6.54 4.84
CA ILE A 103 13.25 6.96 3.45
C ILE A 103 14.45 7.94 3.35
N GLN A 104 14.72 8.69 4.43
CA GLN A 104 15.96 9.47 4.58
C GLN A 104 17.19 8.57 4.42
N ASP A 105 17.32 7.53 5.25
CA ASP A 105 18.44 6.59 5.21
C ASP A 105 18.56 5.90 3.85
N LEU A 106 17.43 5.60 3.20
CA LEU A 106 17.41 5.05 1.84
C LEU A 106 18.00 6.04 0.82
N ALA A 107 17.62 7.32 0.88
CA ALA A 107 18.16 8.36 0.01
C ALA A 107 19.67 8.50 0.17
N GLU A 108 20.16 8.59 1.41
CA GLU A 108 21.59 8.73 1.73
C GLU A 108 22.40 7.54 1.21
N ARG A 109 21.92 6.31 1.47
CA ARG A 109 22.54 5.08 0.94
C ARG A 109 22.60 5.08 -0.59
N MET A 110 21.52 5.53 -1.24
CA MET A 110 21.50 5.62 -2.70
C MET A 110 22.53 6.62 -3.21
N VAL A 111 22.69 7.79 -2.60
CA VAL A 111 23.74 8.75 -2.96
C VAL A 111 25.12 8.11 -2.88
N HIS A 112 25.42 7.41 -1.77
CA HIS A 112 26.71 6.76 -1.56
C HIS A 112 26.98 5.61 -2.54
N LEU A 113 25.95 4.82 -2.91
CA LEU A 113 26.07 3.74 -3.89
C LEU A 113 26.43 4.25 -5.30
N TYR A 114 26.15 5.51 -5.60
CA TYR A 114 26.57 6.17 -6.85
C TYR A 114 27.97 6.80 -6.76
N GLY A 115 28.68 6.61 -5.63
CA GLY A 115 30.00 7.19 -5.40
C GLY A 115 29.97 8.69 -5.10
N LEU A 116 28.80 9.23 -4.72
CA LEU A 116 28.57 10.63 -4.42
C LEU A 116 28.41 10.84 -2.90
N THR A 117 28.57 12.09 -2.47
CA THR A 117 28.42 12.51 -1.08
C THR A 117 27.14 13.32 -0.88
N VAL A 118 26.53 13.18 0.30
CA VAL A 118 25.36 13.98 0.69
C VAL A 118 25.83 15.39 1.05
N ARG A 119 25.10 16.40 0.57
CA ARG A 119 25.30 17.81 0.92
C ARG A 119 24.42 18.16 2.12
N ASP A 120 25.05 18.42 3.25
CA ASP A 120 24.42 18.78 4.52
C ASP A 120 25.28 19.80 5.30
N GLU A 121 24.89 20.12 6.55
CA GLU A 121 25.62 21.06 7.41
C GLU A 121 27.06 20.62 7.72
N SER A 122 27.31 19.31 7.78
CA SER A 122 28.62 18.73 8.07
C SER A 122 29.50 18.61 6.82
N ASN A 123 28.88 18.47 5.65
CA ASN A 123 29.53 18.42 4.34
C ASN A 123 28.87 19.41 3.36
N PRO A 124 29.10 20.72 3.52
CA PRO A 124 28.48 21.74 2.66
C PRO A 124 28.95 21.68 1.21
N SER A 125 30.11 21.07 0.94
CA SER A 125 30.66 20.81 -0.39
C SER A 125 30.19 19.51 -1.03
N GLY A 126 29.23 18.80 -0.41
CA GLY A 126 28.72 17.54 -0.93
C GLY A 126 28.04 17.66 -2.30
N ASP A 127 27.90 16.52 -2.96
CA ASP A 127 27.41 16.45 -4.34
C ASP A 127 25.89 16.59 -4.44
N ILE A 128 25.14 15.91 -3.56
CA ILE A 128 23.67 15.80 -3.66
C ILE A 128 23.00 16.31 -2.39
N GLU A 129 22.17 17.35 -2.52
CA GLU A 129 21.28 17.82 -1.46
C GLU A 129 20.03 16.93 -1.34
N ILE A 130 19.60 16.66 -0.11
CA ILE A 130 18.28 16.09 0.20
C ILE A 130 17.38 17.22 0.70
N ARG A 131 16.33 17.54 -0.08
CA ARG A 131 15.40 18.62 0.21
C ARG A 131 14.06 18.08 0.69
N VAL A 132 13.63 18.55 1.86
CA VAL A 132 12.30 18.24 2.39
C VAL A 132 11.23 19.09 1.69
N THR A 133 10.24 18.45 1.09
CA THR A 133 9.15 19.11 0.33
C THR A 133 7.80 19.10 1.05
N GLY A 134 7.69 18.41 2.19
CA GLY A 134 6.45 18.25 2.93
C GLY A 134 5.63 17.03 2.50
N LEU A 135 4.74 16.59 3.38
CA LEU A 135 3.82 15.48 3.12
C LEU A 135 2.76 15.90 2.09
N ARG A 136 2.44 14.98 1.18
CA ARG A 136 1.36 15.18 0.22
C ARG A 136 -0.01 14.98 0.89
N PRO A 137 -1.09 15.58 0.37
CA PRO A 137 -2.45 15.34 0.89
C PRO A 137 -2.78 13.84 0.98
N GLY A 138 -3.10 13.36 2.19
CA GLY A 138 -3.45 11.96 2.45
C GLY A 138 -2.26 10.99 2.58
N GLU A 139 -1.03 11.48 2.50
CA GLU A 139 0.19 10.69 2.75
C GLU A 139 0.39 10.47 4.25
N LYS A 140 0.62 9.21 4.66
CA LYS A 140 0.90 8.86 6.05
C LYS A 140 2.40 8.99 6.35
N LEU A 141 2.73 9.47 7.55
CA LEU A 141 4.12 9.49 8.02
C LEU A 141 4.63 8.05 8.24
N TYR A 142 3.81 7.21 8.87
CA TYR A 142 4.10 5.80 9.11
C TYR A 142 3.09 4.94 8.39
N GLU A 143 3.57 3.92 7.69
CA GLU A 143 2.70 2.89 7.12
C GLU A 143 2.16 2.00 8.24
N GLU A 144 0.89 1.63 8.20
CA GLU A 144 0.34 0.68 9.17
C GLU A 144 0.94 -0.71 8.95
N LEU A 145 1.28 -1.37 10.06
CA LEU A 145 1.58 -2.81 10.04
C LEU A 145 0.39 -3.55 9.44
N LEU A 146 0.64 -4.27 8.35
CA LEU A 146 -0.38 -5.12 7.71
C LEU A 146 -0.80 -6.26 8.62
N ILE A 147 0.11 -6.71 9.48
CA ILE A 147 -0.06 -7.77 10.47
C ILE A 147 -0.54 -7.14 11.79
N GLY A 148 -1.75 -7.52 12.20
CA GLY A 148 -2.36 -7.09 13.47
C GLY A 148 -2.69 -8.27 14.38
N GLU A 149 -3.20 -7.98 15.58
CA GLU A 149 -3.51 -9.00 16.61
C GLU A 149 -4.49 -10.09 16.14
N ASP A 150 -5.40 -9.77 15.22
CA ASP A 150 -6.40 -10.71 14.68
C ASP A 150 -5.89 -11.58 13.52
N SER A 151 -4.61 -11.50 13.18
CA SER A 151 -4.02 -12.30 12.11
C SER A 151 -3.70 -13.73 12.56
N GLN A 152 -3.90 -14.69 11.67
CA GLN A 152 -3.62 -16.11 11.91
C GLN A 152 -2.36 -16.53 11.16
N THR A 153 -1.50 -17.31 11.81
CA THR A 153 -0.32 -17.89 11.16
C THR A 153 -0.72 -18.90 10.09
N THR A 154 0.06 -19.01 9.03
CA THR A 154 -0.06 -20.09 8.04
C THR A 154 1.13 -21.06 8.18
N GLU A 155 1.23 -22.07 7.32
CA GLU A 155 2.40 -22.96 7.28
C GLU A 155 3.68 -22.23 6.84
N HIS A 156 3.55 -21.06 6.18
CA HIS A 156 4.69 -20.26 5.75
C HIS A 156 4.92 -19.10 6.74
N PRO A 157 6.13 -18.95 7.32
CA PRO A 157 6.38 -18.00 8.41
C PRO A 157 6.19 -16.54 8.01
N ARG A 158 6.36 -16.20 6.72
CA ARG A 158 6.16 -14.84 6.19
C ARG A 158 4.77 -14.59 5.58
N ILE A 159 3.85 -15.54 5.71
CA ILE A 159 2.49 -15.41 5.17
C ILE A 159 1.51 -15.61 6.32
N MET A 160 0.64 -14.63 6.53
CA MET A 160 -0.39 -14.66 7.56
C MET A 160 -1.76 -14.52 6.92
N LYS A 161 -2.80 -15.08 7.52
CA LYS A 161 -4.19 -14.95 7.07
C LYS A 161 -4.89 -13.87 7.89
N ALA A 162 -5.46 -12.87 7.22
CA ALA A 162 -6.27 -11.84 7.86
C ALA A 162 -7.68 -12.38 8.13
N ARG A 163 -8.23 -12.07 9.31
CA ARG A 163 -9.64 -12.29 9.61
C ARG A 163 -10.43 -11.01 9.38
N GLU A 164 -10.91 -10.84 8.16
CA GLU A 164 -11.67 -9.65 7.77
C GLU A 164 -13.17 -9.94 7.76
N ARG A 165 -13.97 -8.96 8.17
CA ARG A 165 -15.42 -9.00 7.94
C ARG A 165 -15.68 -8.78 6.45
N CYS A 166 -16.64 -9.53 5.92
CA CYS A 166 -17.16 -9.35 4.58
C CYS A 166 -18.67 -9.11 4.66
N LEU A 167 -19.17 -8.23 3.79
CA LEU A 167 -20.59 -8.04 3.59
C LEU A 167 -21.20 -9.26 2.87
N PRO A 168 -22.50 -9.54 3.08
CA PRO A 168 -23.24 -10.44 2.21
C PRO A 168 -23.17 -9.96 0.75
N LEU A 169 -23.16 -10.90 -0.19
CA LEU A 169 -23.04 -10.58 -1.63
C LEU A 169 -24.17 -9.64 -2.10
N SER A 170 -25.41 -9.87 -1.66
CA SER A 170 -26.56 -9.02 -2.03
C SER A 170 -26.37 -7.55 -1.62
N ASP A 171 -25.81 -7.32 -0.44
CA ASP A 171 -25.58 -5.98 0.09
C ASP A 171 -24.44 -5.29 -0.67
N MET A 172 -23.41 -6.07 -1.05
CA MET A 172 -22.32 -5.60 -1.90
C MET A 172 -22.83 -5.21 -3.29
N GLU A 173 -23.64 -6.04 -3.94
CA GLU A 173 -24.22 -5.77 -5.25
C GLU A 173 -25.07 -4.50 -5.24
N ALA A 174 -26.03 -4.40 -4.31
CA ALA A 174 -26.86 -3.20 -4.16
C ALA A 174 -26.01 -1.95 -3.89
N GLY A 175 -24.97 -2.08 -3.07
CA GLY A 175 -24.08 -0.97 -2.76
C GLY A 175 -23.23 -0.52 -3.96
N LEU A 176 -22.79 -1.44 -4.82
CA LEU A 176 -22.08 -1.14 -6.07
C LEU A 176 -22.99 -0.50 -7.11
N GLU A 177 -24.23 -0.94 -7.24
CA GLU A 177 -25.22 -0.32 -8.13
C GLU A 177 -25.45 1.14 -7.78
N LEU A 178 -25.60 1.46 -6.49
CA LEU A 178 -25.70 2.84 -6.02
C LEU A 178 -24.43 3.64 -6.31
N LEU A 179 -23.24 3.04 -6.12
CA LEU A 179 -21.97 3.70 -6.42
C LEU A 179 -21.86 4.05 -7.91
N LEU A 180 -22.23 3.12 -8.79
CA LEU A 180 -22.27 3.32 -10.24
C LEU A 180 -23.26 4.42 -10.63
N HIS A 181 -24.43 4.46 -9.99
CA HIS A 181 -25.41 5.52 -10.21
C HIS A 181 -24.84 6.92 -9.91
N TYR A 182 -24.19 7.09 -8.74
CA TYR A 182 -23.56 8.38 -8.40
C TYR A 182 -22.42 8.74 -9.36
N LEU A 183 -21.62 7.77 -9.81
CA LEU A 183 -20.55 7.99 -10.79
C LEU A 183 -21.12 8.46 -12.14
N GLN A 184 -22.21 7.86 -12.61
CA GLN A 184 -22.85 8.25 -13.87
C GLN A 184 -23.49 9.64 -13.81
N ALA A 185 -23.91 10.05 -12.61
CA ALA A 185 -24.48 11.38 -12.35
C ALA A 185 -23.41 12.46 -12.06
N ASP A 186 -22.12 12.12 -12.05
CA ASP A 186 -21.02 13.00 -11.61
C ASP A 186 -21.21 13.55 -10.17
N ASP A 187 -21.95 12.82 -9.32
CA ASP A 187 -22.18 13.17 -7.93
C ASP A 187 -21.03 12.69 -7.04
N MET A 188 -19.95 13.46 -7.01
CA MET A 188 -18.77 13.12 -6.20
C MET A 188 -19.05 13.03 -4.70
N GLU A 189 -20.01 13.79 -4.18
CA GLU A 189 -20.40 13.71 -2.78
C GLU A 189 -21.12 12.38 -2.50
N GLY A 190 -22.02 11.98 -3.39
CA GLY A 190 -22.68 10.68 -3.40
C GLY A 190 -21.69 9.52 -3.49
N VAL A 191 -20.69 9.61 -4.37
CA VAL A 191 -19.62 8.60 -4.50
C VAL A 191 -18.86 8.44 -3.19
N LEU A 192 -18.41 9.55 -2.58
CA LEU A 192 -17.65 9.50 -1.33
C LEU A 192 -18.50 9.00 -0.17
N ARG A 193 -19.78 9.38 -0.11
CA ARG A 193 -20.74 8.90 0.89
C ARG A 193 -20.95 7.40 0.75
N GLN A 194 -21.20 6.90 -0.46
CA GLN A 194 -21.43 5.48 -0.71
C GLN A 194 -20.17 4.64 -0.46
N LEU A 195 -18.99 5.16 -0.81
CA LEU A 195 -17.72 4.51 -0.52
C LEU A 195 -17.49 4.33 0.99
N ARG A 196 -17.90 5.30 1.82
CA ARG A 196 -17.84 5.17 3.30
C ARG A 196 -18.84 4.16 3.85
N VAL A 197 -19.99 3.99 3.21
CA VAL A 197 -20.97 2.96 3.59
C VAL A 197 -20.41 1.57 3.29
N LEU A 198 -19.85 1.39 2.09
CA LEU A 198 -19.27 0.13 1.64
C LEU A 198 -17.97 -0.22 2.36
N VAL A 199 -17.19 0.79 2.77
CA VAL A 199 -15.92 0.62 3.50
C VAL A 199 -15.99 1.43 4.80
N PRO A 200 -16.65 0.93 5.86
CA PRO A 200 -16.85 1.65 7.11
C PRO A 200 -15.55 2.10 7.80
N GLU A 201 -14.46 1.36 7.59
CA GLU A 201 -13.13 1.69 8.10
C GLU A 201 -12.41 2.80 7.31
N TYR A 202 -13.00 3.31 6.23
CA TYR A 202 -12.48 4.44 5.48
C TYR A 202 -12.69 5.75 6.24
N ALA A 203 -11.60 6.24 6.83
CA ALA A 203 -11.54 7.55 7.45
C ALA A 203 -10.65 8.46 6.62
N ALA A 204 -11.25 9.29 5.77
CA ALA A 204 -10.51 10.30 5.01
C ALA A 204 -9.65 11.13 5.98
N ALA A 205 -8.37 11.29 5.67
CA ALA A 205 -7.48 12.14 6.46
C ALA A 205 -8.10 13.55 6.56
N LYS A 206 -8.32 14.04 7.79
CA LYS A 206 -8.72 15.42 8.00
C LYS A 206 -7.53 16.30 7.60
N HIS A 207 -7.74 17.19 6.64
CA HIS A 207 -6.80 18.25 6.31
C HIS A 207 -6.86 19.35 7.35
#